data_AF-A0A1F5T5W4-F1
#
_entry.id   AF-A0A1F5T5W4-F1
#
_cell.length_a   1.000
_cell.length_b   1.000
_cell.length_c   1.000
_cell.angle_alpha   90.00
_cell.angle_beta   90.00
_cell.angle_gamma   90.00
#
_symmetry.space_group_name_H-M   'P 1'
#
loop_
_entity.id
_entity.type
_entity.pdbx_description
1 polymer ?
#
loop_
_entity_poly.entity_id
_entity_poly.type
_entity_poly.pdbx_seq_one_letter_code
_entity_poly.pdbx_strand_id
1 'polypeptide(L)' 'MEYMNKMRRKWDILTDERKAQLVDETITFFKTKRNEQIGMVAAGEILDFFSQALVEDAYNKAISDTKGVVKK' A
#
# COMPACT_ATOMS: atom_id res chain seq x y z
N MET A 1 2.96 -13.89 23.93
CA MET A 1 2.49 -12.86 22.98
C MET A 1 3.73 -12.23 22.39
N GLU A 2 4.25 -12.81 21.32
CA GLU A 2 5.43 -12.26 20.65
C GLU A 2 5.09 -10.88 20.11
N TYR A 3 5.82 -9.87 20.59
CA TYR A 3 5.84 -8.55 19.99
C TYR A 3 6.45 -8.74 18.60
N MET A 4 5.60 -8.86 17.57
CA MET A 4 6.07 -8.73 16.20
C MET A 4 6.72 -7.35 16.10
N ASN A 5 8.04 -7.31 16.09
CA ASN A 5 8.80 -6.12 15.77
C ASN A 5 8.48 -5.78 14.31
N LYS A 6 7.39 -5.02 14.13
CA LYS A 6 6.92 -4.56 12.83
C LYS A 6 7.96 -3.55 12.36
N MET A 7 9.00 -4.04 11.68
CA MET A 7 9.97 -3.17 11.03
C MET A 7 9.18 -2.22 10.12
N ARG A 8 9.01 -0.97 10.55
CA ARG A 8 8.31 0.06 9.77
C ARG A 8 9.17 0.35 8.55
N ARG A 9 8.77 -0.23 7.42
CA ARG A 9 9.38 0.03 6.13
C ARG A 9 9.12 1.49 5.76
N LYS A 10 10.01 2.10 4.97
CA LYS A 10 9.87 3.51 4.52
C LYS A 10 8.53 3.75 3.80
N TRP A 11 8.04 2.74 3.09
CA TRP A 11 6.76 2.76 2.38
C TRP A 11 5.55 2.37 3.25
N ASP A 12 5.76 2.12 4.55
CA ASP A 12 4.68 1.80 5.48
C ASP A 12 4.00 3.07 6.02
N ILE A 13 3.15 3.64 5.17
CA ILE A 13 2.42 4.89 5.42
C ILE A 13 0.93 4.68 5.73
N LEU A 14 0.43 3.45 5.57
CA LEU A 14 -0.98 3.11 5.71
C LEU A 14 -1.29 2.54 7.09
N THR A 15 -2.49 2.80 7.61
CA THR A 15 -2.98 2.14 8.83
C THR A 15 -3.20 0.65 8.58
N ASP A 16 -3.17 -0.15 9.64
CA ASP A 16 -3.40 -1.59 9.55
C ASP A 16 -4.80 -1.92 9.03
N GLU A 17 -5.81 -1.15 9.43
CA GLU A 17 -7.17 -1.23 8.91
C GLU A 17 -7.22 -0.96 7.40
N ARG A 18 -6.52 0.09 6.93
CA ARG A 18 -6.51 0.41 5.50
C ARG A 18 -5.76 -0.63 4.69
N LYS A 19 -4.68 -1.20 5.23
CA LYS A 19 -3.98 -2.32 4.59
C LYS A 19 -4.86 -3.55 4.47
N ALA A 20 -5.59 -3.92 5.52
CA ALA A 20 -6.53 -5.05 5.48
C ALA A 20 -7.59 -4.85 4.38
N GLN A 21 -8.18 -3.64 4.31
CA GLN A 21 -9.12 -3.30 3.24
C GLN A 21 -8.50 -3.44 1.84
N LEU A 22 -7.29 -2.92 1.62
CA LEU A 22 -6.62 -3.02 0.32
C LEU A 22 -6.25 -4.46 -0.06
N VAL A 23 -5.92 -5.30 0.92
CA VAL A 23 -5.72 -6.75 0.70
C VAL A 23 -7.03 -7.39 0.24
N ASP A 24 -8.14 -7.11 0.91
CA ASP A 24 -9.46 -7.64 0.53
C ASP A 24 -9.92 -7.14 -0.85
N GLU A 25 -9.68 -5.86 -1.15
CA GLU A 25 -9.93 -5.27 -2.47
C GLU A 25 -9.08 -5.97 -3.55
N THR A 26 -7.82 -6.29 -3.26
CA THR A 26 -6.93 -7.02 -4.18
C THR A 26 -7.43 -8.44 -4.43
N ILE A 27 -7.79 -9.18 -3.39
CA ILE A 27 -8.39 -10.53 -3.53
C ILE A 27 -9.67 -10.45 -4.37
N THR A 28 -10.52 -9.46 -4.10
CA THR A 28 -11.78 -9.25 -4.82
C THR A 28 -11.54 -8.93 -6.29
N PHE A 29 -10.53 -8.12 -6.60
CA PHE A 29 -10.14 -7.81 -7.96
C PHE A 29 -9.75 -9.08 -8.74
N PHE A 30 -8.88 -9.92 -8.20
CA PHE A 30 -8.46 -11.17 -8.85
C PHE A 30 -9.65 -12.12 -9.04
N LYS A 31 -10.49 -12.27 -8.02
CA LYS A 31 -11.68 -13.12 -8.09
C LYS A 31 -12.66 -12.65 -9.16
N THR A 32 -12.95 -11.36 -9.23
CA THR A 32 -14.02 -10.82 -10.08
C THR A 32 -13.57 -10.45 -11.50
N LYS A 33 -12.31 -10.02 -11.67
CA LYS A 33 -11.77 -9.56 -12.95
C LYS A 33 -10.91 -10.59 -13.66
N ARG A 34 -10.30 -11.52 -12.92
CA ARG A 34 -9.41 -12.54 -13.48
C ARG A 34 -9.93 -13.97 -13.31
N ASN A 35 -11.06 -14.15 -12.61
CA ASN A 35 -11.57 -15.46 -12.22
C ASN A 35 -10.52 -16.31 -11.49
N GLU A 36 -9.60 -15.65 -10.78
CA GLU A 36 -8.49 -16.25 -10.05
C GLU A 36 -8.73 -16.08 -8.55
N GLN A 37 -8.54 -17.14 -7.77
CA GLN A 37 -8.54 -17.05 -6.31
C GLN A 37 -7.11 -16.91 -5.80
N ILE A 38 -6.85 -15.83 -5.08
CA ILE A 38 -5.59 -15.61 -4.36
C ILE A 38 -5.87 -15.49 -2.86
N GLY A 39 -4.94 -15.98 -2.04
CA GLY A 39 -5.01 -15.86 -0.58
C GLY A 39 -4.50 -14.52 -0.06
N MET A 40 -4.75 -14.26 1.23
CA MET A 40 -4.33 -13.02 1.91
C MET A 40 -2.82 -12.76 1.86
N VAL A 41 -2.00 -13.82 1.88
CA VAL A 41 -0.53 -13.69 1.81
C VAL A 41 -0.12 -13.13 0.46
N ALA A 42 -0.57 -13.75 -0.64
CA ALA A 42 -0.25 -13.30 -1.99
C ALA A 42 -0.78 -11.88 -2.28
N ALA A 43 -2.00 -11.57 -1.83
CA ALA A 43 -2.53 -10.21 -1.95
C ALA A 43 -1.73 -9.19 -1.13
N GLY A 44 -1.27 -9.56 0.07
CA GLY A 44 -0.39 -8.75 0.89
C GLY A 44 0.98 -8.49 0.25
N GLU A 45 1.58 -9.51 -0.37
CA GLU A 45 2.85 -9.38 -1.11
C GLU A 45 2.71 -8.46 -2.32
N ILE A 46 1.60 -8.55 -3.06
CA ILE A 46 1.29 -7.64 -4.17
C ILE A 46 1.17 -6.20 -3.67
N LEU A 47 0.44 -5.98 -2.57
CA LEU A 47 0.30 -4.65 -1.98
C LEU A 47 1.65 -4.08 -1.53
N ASP A 48 2.49 -4.91 -0.91
CA ASP A 48 3.82 -4.50 -0.45
C ASP A 48 4.75 -4.16 -1.62
N PHE A 49 4.74 -4.96 -2.69
CA PHE A 49 5.49 -4.69 -3.92
C PHE A 49 5.15 -3.32 -4.53
N PHE A 50 3.87 -3.01 -4.69
CA PHE A 50 3.45 -1.71 -5.22
C PHE A 50 3.72 -0.57 -4.24
N SER A 51 3.55 -0.79 -2.94
CA SER A 51 3.85 0.22 -1.92
C SER A 51 5.34 0.59 -1.95
N GLN A 52 6.22 -0.40 -2.03
CA GLN A 52 7.66 -0.19 -2.14
C GLN A 52 8.02 0.58 -3.42
N ALA A 53 7.37 0.26 -4.53
CA ALA A 53 7.67 0.89 -5.82
C ALA A 53 7.14 2.32 -5.94
N LEU A 54 6.00 2.66 -5.33
CA LEU A 54 5.26 3.88 -5.64
C LEU A 54 5.24 4.94 -4.54
N VAL A 55 5.40 4.55 -3.26
CA VAL A 55 5.18 5.48 -2.15
C VAL A 55 6.15 6.66 -2.18
N GLU A 56 7.42 6.43 -2.52
CA GLU A 56 8.42 7.49 -2.61
C GLU A 56 8.12 8.50 -3.72
N ASP A 57 7.77 8.00 -4.91
CA ASP A 57 7.43 8.85 -6.05
C ASP A 57 6.15 9.66 -5.80
N ALA A 58 5.13 9.02 -5.22
CA ALA A 58 3.88 9.68 -4.85
C ALA A 58 4.11 10.80 -3.82
N TYR A 59 4.92 10.54 -2.80
CA TYR A 59 5.25 11.53 -1.77
C TYR A 59 6.04 12.71 -2.35
N ASN A 60 7.06 12.44 -3.17
CA ASN A 60 7.86 13.47 -3.83
C ASN A 60 7.01 14.33 -4.78
N LYS A 61 6.10 13.71 -5.54
CA LYS A 61 5.15 14.44 -6.41
C LYS A 61 4.24 15.34 -5.59
N ALA A 62 3.68 14.85 -4.48
CA ALA A 62 2.83 15.64 -3.60
C ALA A 62 3.55 16.86 -3.01
N ILE A 63 4.82 16.71 -2.61
CA ILE A 63 5.65 17.85 -2.17
C ILE A 63 5.87 18.84 -3.31
N SER A 64 6.21 18.35 -4.51
CA SER A 64 6.45 19.21 -5.67
C SER A 64 5.21 20.05 -6.00
N ASP A 65 4.03 19.44 -5.97
CA ASP A 65 2.77 20.11 -6.30
C ASP A 65 2.38 21.15 -5.26
N THR A 66 2.64 20.87 -3.98
CA THR A 66 2.32 21.80 -2.88
C THR A 66 3.30 22.96 -2.75
N LYS A 67 4.56 22.83 -3.21
CA LYS A 67 5.54 23.94 -3.23
C LYS A 67 5.05 25.17 -4.01
N GLY A 68 4.24 24.98 -5.06
CA GLY A 68 3.62 26.07 -5.81
C GLY A 68 2.52 26.80 -5.05
N VAL A 69 1.91 26.16 -4.05
CA VAL A 69 0.83 26.71 -3.23
C VAL A 69 1.37 27.46 -2.02
N VAL A 70 2.43 26.94 -1.38
CA VAL A 70 3.00 27.52 -0.14
C VAL A 70 3.89 28.75 -0.40
N LYS A 71 4.37 28.96 -1.62
CA LYS A 71 5.18 30.12 -2.02
C LYS A 71 4.37 31.38 -2.40
N LYS A 72 3.09 31.45 -2.05
CA LYS A 72 2.25 32.63 -2.21
C LYS A 72 2.02 33.34 -0.88
#